data_AF-A0A9D8I786-F1
#
_entry.id   AF-A0A9D8I786-F1
#
_cell.length_a   1.000
_cell.length_b   1.000
_cell.length_c   1.000
_cell.angle_alpha   90.00
_cell.angle_beta   90.00
_cell.angle_gamma   90.00
#
_symmetry.space_group_name_H-M   'P 1'
#
loop_
_entity.id
_entity.type
_entity.pdbx_description
1 polymer ?
#
loop_
_entity_poly.entity_id
_entity_poly.type
_entity_poly.pdbx_seq_one_letter_code
_entity_poly.pdbx_strand_id
1 'polypeptide(L)'
;MARYLSAGFIVFAALAAGAAELEFDFSRMAVGAPVRGFRSGVPSIGKPGDWRIVSDIVPPEQKRFSPADNVTDRRPVLAQTSRDTTGEGPPDRERFCVLLREGASFGDFKFTTRFKLVEGDKERMAGIVFRAQDEKNFYCLRASGLGNTIRLLVFQNGDYIPDVVTNMPVASGVWHSLSVECKGNQIRCSFNGQQVFPDLFNSKFSSGALGFWTKSDAVSHFTDATVSYTPRESVAQVALRDIVKDNPRLVGLKLFAPPVPGSDDVRLIASNDETELGRGADQLERDVIAKDVILFGRGRKFVQVTLPLHDRNGEAMAAVRVMLSDFPGQSEQGAIQRAMPYVKLMQTRVRSPRDLYAH
;
A
#
# COMPACT_ATOMS: atom_id res chain seq x y z
N MET A 1 36.55 32.81 -38.25
CA MET A 1 36.84 31.65 -37.37
C MET A 1 35.93 31.72 -36.15
N ALA A 2 34.78 31.06 -36.18
CA ALA A 2 33.88 30.96 -35.02
C ALA A 2 33.94 29.52 -34.48
N ARG A 3 34.43 29.36 -33.26
CA ARG A 3 34.48 28.08 -32.55
C ARG A 3 33.12 27.88 -31.85
N TYR A 4 32.37 26.86 -32.25
CA TYR A 4 31.18 26.42 -31.52
C TYR A 4 31.61 25.48 -30.38
N LEU A 5 31.25 25.85 -29.15
CA LEU A 5 31.36 25.02 -27.96
C LEU A 5 30.21 23.99 -27.97
N SER A 6 30.57 22.71 -27.98
CA SER A 6 29.63 21.60 -27.83
C SER A 6 29.30 21.43 -26.34
N ALA A 7 28.10 21.85 -25.92
CA ALA A 7 27.58 21.55 -24.59
C ALA A 7 27.03 20.11 -24.58
N GLY A 8 27.70 19.22 -23.84
CA GLY A 8 27.24 17.85 -23.63
C GLY A 8 25.98 17.81 -22.77
N PHE A 9 24.88 17.30 -23.32
CA PHE A 9 23.68 16.97 -22.57
C PHE A 9 23.93 15.67 -21.78
N ILE A 10 24.02 15.78 -20.45
CA ILE A 10 23.90 14.62 -19.56
C ILE A 10 22.41 14.29 -19.46
N VAL A 11 21.99 13.22 -20.12
CA VAL A 11 20.66 12.64 -19.92
C VAL A 11 20.68 11.88 -18.60
N PHE A 12 20.07 12.45 -17.56
CA PHE A 12 19.66 11.69 -16.38
C PHE A 12 18.51 10.79 -16.80
N ALA A 13 18.78 9.50 -17.02
CA ALA A 13 17.74 8.48 -17.05
C ALA A 13 17.21 8.32 -15.62
N ALA A 14 16.11 9.02 -15.30
CA ALA A 14 15.33 8.72 -14.11
C ALA A 14 14.79 7.29 -14.28
N LEU A 15 15.26 6.36 -13.45
CA LEU A 15 14.59 5.07 -13.30
C LEU A 15 13.17 5.36 -12.78
N ALA A 16 12.19 5.30 -13.66
CA ALA A 16 10.80 5.22 -13.25
C ALA A 16 10.63 3.90 -12.50
N ALA A 17 10.54 3.96 -11.17
CA ALA A 17 10.00 2.86 -10.39
C ALA A 17 8.65 2.50 -11.01
N GLY A 18 8.51 1.26 -11.52
CA GLY A 18 7.27 0.82 -12.16
C GLY A 18 6.13 0.94 -11.17
N ALA A 19 5.07 1.66 -11.53
CA ALA A 19 3.88 1.73 -10.71
C ALA A 19 3.24 0.32 -10.66
N ALA A 20 3.13 -0.23 -9.45
CA ALA A 20 2.39 -1.45 -9.21
C ALA A 20 0.88 -1.15 -9.16
N GLU A 21 0.06 -2.11 -9.55
CA GLU A 21 -1.40 -1.99 -9.51
C GLU A 21 -2.00 -3.00 -8.55
N LEU A 22 -2.95 -2.53 -7.74
CA LEU A 22 -3.76 -3.36 -6.85
C LEU A 22 -5.24 -3.05 -7.12
N GLU A 23 -6.03 -4.09 -7.35
CA GLU A 23 -7.47 -4.00 -7.51
C GLU A 23 -8.18 -4.54 -6.27
N PHE A 24 -9.20 -3.82 -5.80
CA PHE A 24 -10.16 -4.34 -4.83
C PHE A 24 -11.31 -4.99 -5.59
N ASP A 25 -11.09 -6.22 -6.03
CA ASP A 25 -12.02 -6.97 -6.87
C ASP A 25 -13.20 -7.52 -6.05
N PHE A 26 -14.26 -6.72 -5.95
CA PHE A 26 -15.52 -7.12 -5.33
C PHE A 26 -16.34 -8.07 -6.21
N SER A 27 -16.09 -8.11 -7.53
CA SER A 27 -16.90 -8.87 -8.48
C SER A 27 -16.76 -10.39 -8.29
N ARG A 28 -15.64 -10.84 -7.70
CA ARG A 28 -15.39 -12.25 -7.36
C ARG A 28 -15.98 -12.67 -6.02
N MET A 29 -16.56 -11.75 -5.26
CA MET A 29 -17.14 -12.04 -3.95
C MET A 29 -18.63 -12.41 -4.08
N ALA A 30 -19.09 -13.36 -3.27
CA ALA A 30 -20.49 -13.77 -3.28
C ALA A 30 -21.39 -12.66 -2.69
N VAL A 31 -22.54 -12.43 -3.32
CA VAL A 31 -23.57 -11.49 -2.81
C VAL A 31 -24.03 -11.94 -1.42
N GLY A 32 -24.16 -10.99 -0.50
CA GLY A 32 -24.50 -11.21 0.90
C GLY A 32 -23.32 -11.64 1.78
N ALA A 33 -22.15 -11.93 1.20
CA ALA A 33 -20.97 -12.28 1.99
C ALA A 33 -20.36 -11.05 2.69
N PRO A 34 -19.70 -11.23 3.85
CA PRO A 34 -18.87 -10.20 4.44
C PRO A 34 -17.66 -9.91 3.54
N VAL A 35 -17.18 -8.67 3.62
CA VAL A 35 -16.05 -8.20 2.80
C VAL A 35 -14.73 -8.70 3.41
N ARG A 36 -14.02 -9.59 2.70
CA ARG A 36 -12.77 -10.18 3.20
C ARG A 36 -11.57 -9.26 2.98
N GLY A 37 -10.62 -9.28 3.91
CA GLY A 37 -9.39 -8.48 3.85
C GLY A 37 -9.59 -7.00 4.18
N PHE A 38 -10.72 -6.66 4.79
CA PHE A 38 -11.03 -5.32 5.25
C PHE A 38 -11.53 -5.35 6.70
N ARG A 39 -11.20 -4.32 7.46
CA ARG A 39 -11.66 -4.10 8.82
C ARG A 39 -12.64 -2.94 8.85
N SER A 40 -13.83 -3.15 9.44
CA SER A 40 -14.77 -2.06 9.68
C SER A 40 -14.47 -1.36 11.00
N GLY A 41 -14.67 -0.04 11.03
CA GLY A 41 -14.50 0.79 12.21
C GLY A 41 -15.50 1.93 12.27
N VAL A 42 -15.46 2.63 13.40
CA VAL A 42 -16.22 3.85 13.68
C VAL A 42 -15.30 4.81 14.44
N PRO A 43 -14.80 5.89 13.81
CA PRO A 43 -13.87 6.82 14.47
C PRO A 43 -14.47 7.48 15.71
N SER A 44 -15.80 7.67 15.70
CA SER A 44 -16.55 8.49 16.65
C SER A 44 -17.53 7.63 17.46
N ILE A 45 -18.84 7.89 17.36
CA ILE A 45 -19.89 7.22 18.13
C ILE A 45 -20.72 6.25 17.29
N GLY A 46 -21.48 5.40 17.98
CA GLY A 46 -22.39 4.45 17.36
C GLY A 46 -21.71 3.16 16.93
N LYS A 47 -22.40 2.36 16.11
CA LYS A 47 -21.88 1.07 15.64
C LYS A 47 -21.10 1.26 14.33
N PRO A 48 -20.10 0.39 14.03
CA PRO A 48 -19.51 0.32 12.70
C PRO A 48 -20.55 0.15 11.59
N GLY A 49 -20.16 0.47 10.35
CA GLY A 49 -21.02 0.25 9.18
C GLY A 49 -21.25 -1.23 8.92
N ASP A 50 -22.39 -1.54 8.32
CA ASP A 50 -22.69 -2.88 7.82
C ASP A 50 -22.22 -2.98 6.37
N TRP A 51 -21.00 -3.50 6.19
CA TRP A 51 -20.34 -3.58 4.89
C TRP A 51 -20.49 -4.98 4.29
N ARG A 52 -21.06 -5.06 3.10
CA ARG A 52 -21.40 -6.33 2.43
C ARG A 52 -21.33 -6.21 0.92
N ILE A 53 -21.35 -7.35 0.26
CA ILE A 53 -21.42 -7.43 -1.20
C ILE A 53 -22.89 -7.48 -1.63
N VAL A 54 -23.28 -6.61 -2.56
CA VAL A 54 -24.64 -6.56 -3.12
C VAL A 54 -24.59 -6.61 -4.64
N SER A 55 -25.70 -6.95 -5.29
CA SER A 55 -25.80 -6.89 -6.76
C SER A 55 -26.32 -5.53 -7.19
N ASP A 56 -25.65 -4.90 -8.15
CA ASP A 56 -26.08 -3.63 -8.72
C ASP A 56 -25.79 -3.55 -10.22
N ILE A 57 -26.56 -2.75 -10.95
CA ILE A 57 -26.33 -2.46 -12.35
C ILE A 57 -25.23 -1.40 -12.42
N VAL A 58 -24.10 -1.76 -13.04
CA VAL A 58 -23.00 -0.83 -13.24
C VAL A 58 -22.80 -0.55 -14.73
N PRO A 59 -22.99 0.70 -15.18
CA PRO A 59 -22.71 1.07 -16.56
C PRO A 59 -21.23 0.87 -16.91
N PRO A 60 -20.88 0.50 -18.15
CA PRO A 60 -19.49 0.49 -18.60
C PRO A 60 -18.90 1.91 -18.51
N GLU A 61 -17.61 1.99 -18.18
CA GLU A 61 -16.90 3.27 -18.03
C GLU A 61 -16.74 4.02 -19.36
N GLN A 62 -16.64 3.28 -20.47
CA GLN A 62 -16.67 3.82 -21.83
C GLN A 62 -17.95 3.36 -22.54
N LYS A 63 -18.65 4.31 -23.20
CA LYS A 63 -19.77 3.98 -24.09
C LYS A 63 -19.26 3.11 -25.23
N ARG A 64 -19.68 1.84 -25.28
CA ARG A 64 -19.44 0.99 -26.45
C ARG A 64 -20.25 1.56 -27.62
N PHE A 65 -19.58 1.93 -28.71
CA PHE A 65 -20.23 2.27 -29.98
C PHE A 65 -20.58 0.99 -30.75
N SER A 66 -21.46 0.16 -30.19
CA SER A 66 -21.99 -0.99 -30.88
C SER A 66 -23.50 -1.08 -30.61
N PRO A 67 -24.36 -1.25 -31.65
CA PRO A 67 -25.81 -1.31 -31.47
C PRO A 67 -26.29 -2.61 -30.82
N ALA A 68 -25.39 -3.53 -30.54
CA ALA A 68 -25.68 -4.80 -29.90
C ALA A 68 -25.44 -4.70 -28.38
N ASP A 69 -26.51 -4.98 -27.66
CA ASP A 69 -26.60 -5.33 -26.25
C ASP A 69 -26.73 -4.19 -25.23
N ASN A 70 -27.98 -3.93 -24.85
CA ASN A 70 -28.38 -3.49 -23.51
C ASN A 70 -27.97 -4.54 -22.45
N VAL A 71 -26.68 -4.85 -22.32
CA VAL A 71 -26.20 -5.61 -21.15
C VAL A 71 -26.23 -4.65 -19.98
N THR A 72 -27.30 -4.70 -19.19
CA THR A 72 -27.27 -4.21 -17.82
C THR A 72 -26.37 -5.16 -17.04
N ASP A 73 -25.08 -4.85 -17.01
CA ASP A 73 -24.06 -5.66 -16.34
C ASP A 73 -24.29 -5.55 -14.82
N ARG A 74 -25.17 -6.43 -14.33
CA ARG A 74 -25.37 -6.63 -12.90
C ARG A 74 -24.18 -7.40 -12.38
N ARG A 75 -23.43 -6.77 -11.51
CA ARG A 75 -22.26 -7.39 -10.90
C ARG A 75 -22.21 -7.13 -9.39
N PRO A 76 -21.49 -7.97 -8.65
CA PRO A 76 -21.28 -7.75 -7.23
C PRO A 76 -20.48 -6.46 -6.99
N VAL A 77 -20.96 -5.63 -6.06
CA VAL A 77 -20.35 -4.37 -5.65
C VAL A 77 -20.28 -4.30 -4.12
N LEU A 78 -19.35 -3.51 -3.60
CA LEU A 78 -19.29 -3.21 -2.18
C LEU A 78 -20.41 -2.25 -1.80
N ALA A 79 -21.07 -2.48 -0.67
CA ALA A 79 -22.06 -1.57 -0.11
C ALA A 79 -21.89 -1.41 1.40
N GLN A 80 -22.09 -0.19 1.88
CA GLN A 80 -22.55 0.02 3.26
C GLN A 80 -24.09 0.01 3.23
N THR A 81 -24.73 -0.79 4.08
CA THR A 81 -26.20 -0.95 4.12
C THR A 81 -26.85 -0.60 5.45
N SER A 82 -26.08 -0.13 6.43
CA SER A 82 -26.59 0.26 7.73
C SER A 82 -27.27 1.62 7.66
N ARG A 83 -28.60 1.64 7.85
CA ARG A 83 -29.43 2.86 7.91
C ARG A 83 -29.54 3.47 9.32
N ASP A 84 -28.54 3.28 10.15
CA ASP A 84 -28.50 3.82 11.52
C ASP A 84 -28.29 5.34 11.49
N THR A 85 -29.31 6.08 11.90
CA THR A 85 -29.36 7.54 11.97
C THR A 85 -28.69 8.10 13.23
N THR A 86 -27.94 7.30 13.99
CA THR A 86 -27.13 7.79 15.10
C THR A 86 -26.18 8.86 14.59
N GLY A 87 -26.11 9.97 15.33
CA GLY A 87 -25.18 11.04 15.04
C GLY A 87 -25.66 12.13 14.09
N GLU A 88 -26.96 12.26 13.93
CA GLU A 88 -27.66 13.44 13.42
C GLU A 88 -27.67 14.63 14.39
N GLY A 89 -26.78 14.63 15.37
CA GLY A 89 -26.72 15.60 16.47
C GLY A 89 -25.66 16.69 16.25
N PRO A 90 -25.28 17.42 17.31
CA PRO A 90 -24.17 18.36 17.25
C PRO A 90 -22.87 17.68 16.78
N PRO A 91 -21.88 18.45 16.26
CA PRO A 91 -20.68 17.91 15.59
C PRO A 91 -19.88 16.89 16.41
N ASP A 92 -19.97 16.95 17.74
CA ASP A 92 -19.32 16.03 18.69
C ASP A 92 -19.99 14.65 18.78
N ARG A 93 -21.09 14.43 18.05
CA ARG A 93 -21.85 13.17 18.05
C ARG A 93 -22.05 12.57 16.67
N GLU A 94 -21.33 12.98 15.64
CA GLU A 94 -21.54 12.43 14.30
C GLU A 94 -21.09 10.96 14.19
N ARG A 95 -21.84 10.12 13.47
CA ARG A 95 -21.45 8.73 13.20
C ARG A 95 -20.81 8.62 11.83
N PHE A 96 -19.61 8.06 11.80
CA PHE A 96 -18.88 7.78 10.57
C PHE A 96 -18.60 6.28 10.46
N CYS A 97 -18.80 5.72 9.28
CA CYS A 97 -18.49 4.33 9.01
C CYS A 97 -17.24 4.26 8.17
N VAL A 98 -16.21 3.54 8.62
CA VAL A 98 -15.01 3.27 7.83
C VAL A 98 -14.88 1.79 7.52
N LEU A 99 -14.30 1.49 6.36
CA LEU A 99 -13.85 0.15 5.96
C LEU A 99 -12.43 0.26 5.43
N LEU A 100 -11.46 -0.26 6.18
CA LEU A 100 -10.03 -0.13 5.88
C LEU A 100 -9.47 -1.43 5.34
N ARG A 101 -8.66 -1.37 4.28
CA ARG A 101 -7.93 -2.51 3.74
C ARG A 101 -6.89 -3.00 4.75
N GLU A 102 -6.86 -4.29 5.01
CA GLU A 102 -5.88 -4.90 5.90
C GLU A 102 -4.57 -5.26 5.16
N GLY A 103 -3.46 -5.25 5.91
CA GLY A 103 -2.18 -5.81 5.47
C GLY A 103 -1.42 -4.99 4.43
N ALA A 104 -1.86 -3.77 4.11
CA ALA A 104 -1.17 -2.90 3.15
C ALA A 104 -1.13 -1.44 3.62
N SER A 105 0.03 -0.80 3.44
CA SER A 105 0.27 0.61 3.73
C SER A 105 0.85 1.29 2.48
N PHE A 106 0.27 2.41 2.09
CA PHE A 106 0.60 3.10 0.84
C PHE A 106 1.11 4.50 1.13
N GLY A 107 2.27 4.83 0.57
CA GLY A 107 2.87 6.17 0.61
C GLY A 107 2.43 7.01 -0.57
N ASP A 108 3.04 6.74 -1.72
CA ASP A 108 2.76 7.39 -2.99
C ASP A 108 1.85 6.47 -3.82
N PHE A 109 0.69 6.99 -4.19
CA PHE A 109 -0.35 6.22 -4.88
C PHE A 109 -1.35 7.13 -5.57
N LYS A 110 -2.08 6.57 -6.53
CA LYS A 110 -3.37 7.05 -7.01
C LYS A 110 -4.42 6.00 -6.69
N PHE A 111 -5.40 6.36 -5.87
CA PHE A 111 -6.54 5.54 -5.52
C PHE A 111 -7.79 6.09 -6.22
N THR A 112 -8.43 5.26 -7.02
CA THR A 112 -9.64 5.58 -7.76
C THR A 112 -10.73 4.58 -7.40
N THR A 113 -11.99 5.04 -7.35
CA THR A 113 -13.17 4.18 -7.24
C THR A 113 -14.36 4.83 -7.94
N ARG A 114 -15.34 4.02 -8.34
CA ARG A 114 -16.68 4.49 -8.68
C ARG A 114 -17.62 4.27 -7.51
N PHE A 115 -18.53 5.21 -7.30
CA PHE A 115 -19.52 5.14 -6.22
C PHE A 115 -20.91 5.56 -6.68
N LYS A 116 -21.94 5.11 -5.97
CA LYS A 116 -23.34 5.53 -6.15
C LYS A 116 -23.99 5.77 -4.80
N LEU A 117 -24.64 6.93 -4.65
CA LEU A 117 -25.48 7.23 -3.49
C LEU A 117 -26.85 6.58 -3.71
N VAL A 118 -27.24 5.62 -2.87
CA VAL A 118 -28.43 4.79 -3.11
C VAL A 118 -29.60 5.26 -2.28
N GLU A 119 -29.42 5.28 -0.95
CA GLU A 119 -30.45 5.67 0.01
C GLU A 119 -29.82 6.46 1.17
N GLY A 120 -30.69 6.99 2.03
CA GLY A 120 -30.33 7.81 3.17
C GLY A 120 -31.35 8.94 3.32
N ASP A 121 -31.99 8.97 4.47
CA ASP A 121 -33.02 9.95 4.82
C ASP A 121 -32.37 11.21 5.38
N LYS A 122 -31.27 11.04 6.11
CA LYS A 122 -30.55 12.13 6.76
C LYS A 122 -29.24 12.46 6.08
N GLU A 123 -28.49 11.44 5.68
CA GLU A 123 -27.24 11.60 4.98
C GLU A 123 -27.22 10.84 3.66
N ARG A 124 -26.70 11.48 2.61
CA ARG A 124 -26.41 10.83 1.33
C ARG A 124 -24.98 11.13 0.94
N MET A 125 -24.07 10.30 1.43
CA MET A 125 -22.64 10.51 1.25
C MET A 125 -21.90 9.22 0.95
N ALA A 126 -20.80 9.38 0.22
CA ALA A 126 -19.81 8.35 -0.02
C ALA A 126 -18.43 9.00 -0.02
N GLY A 127 -17.41 8.26 0.39
CA GLY A 127 -16.04 8.77 0.38
C GLY A 127 -15.02 7.65 0.34
N ILE A 128 -13.78 8.06 0.09
CA ILE A 128 -12.60 7.21 0.20
C ILE A 128 -11.73 7.67 1.37
N VAL A 129 -11.18 6.69 2.08
CA VAL A 129 -10.20 6.87 3.14
C VAL A 129 -8.82 6.63 2.57
N PHE A 130 -7.85 7.47 2.94
CA PHE A 130 -6.47 7.27 2.53
C PHE A 130 -5.46 7.67 3.60
N ARG A 131 -4.29 7.02 3.55
CA ARG A 131 -3.21 7.11 4.56
C ARG A 131 -3.71 6.93 6.00
N ALA A 132 -4.63 5.99 6.20
CA ALA A 132 -5.15 5.66 7.53
C ALA A 132 -4.09 4.97 8.37
N GLN A 133 -3.83 5.51 9.57
CA GLN A 133 -3.01 4.84 10.59
C GLN A 133 -3.85 3.78 11.32
N ASP A 134 -5.09 4.16 11.60
CA ASP A 134 -6.10 3.39 12.30
C ASP A 134 -7.49 3.92 11.93
N GLU A 135 -8.53 3.43 12.59
CA GLU A 135 -9.92 3.86 12.37
C GLU A 135 -10.24 5.28 12.85
N LYS A 136 -9.31 6.01 13.47
CA LYS A 136 -9.46 7.36 14.05
C LYS A 136 -8.54 8.42 13.45
N ASN A 137 -7.52 8.02 12.70
CA ASN A 137 -6.45 8.87 12.19
C ASN A 137 -6.23 8.64 10.69
N PHE A 138 -6.84 9.46 9.84
CA PHE A 138 -6.83 9.28 8.38
C PHE A 138 -7.23 10.54 7.63
N TYR A 139 -7.02 10.57 6.31
CA TYR A 139 -7.67 11.54 5.43
C TYR A 139 -8.91 10.94 4.77
N CYS A 140 -9.93 11.76 4.55
CA CYS A 140 -11.16 11.37 3.86
C CYS A 140 -11.53 12.37 2.77
N LEU A 141 -11.64 11.89 1.53
CA LEU A 141 -12.26 12.64 0.44
C LEU A 141 -13.71 12.17 0.33
N ARG A 142 -14.66 13.06 0.63
CA ARG A 142 -16.10 12.74 0.61
C ARG A 142 -16.87 13.52 -0.44
N ALA A 143 -17.92 12.89 -0.97
CA ALA A 143 -18.95 13.49 -1.79
C ALA A 143 -20.29 13.45 -1.05
N SER A 144 -21.04 14.56 -1.08
CA SER A 144 -22.36 14.67 -0.46
C SER A 144 -23.41 15.07 -1.49
N GLY A 145 -24.45 14.23 -1.62
CA GLY A 145 -25.58 14.47 -2.51
C GLY A 145 -26.59 15.48 -1.97
N LEU A 146 -26.81 15.51 -0.65
CA LEU A 146 -27.69 16.52 -0.03
C LEU A 146 -27.00 17.89 0.02
N GLY A 147 -25.71 17.91 0.35
CA GLY A 147 -24.94 19.15 0.45
C GLY A 147 -24.38 19.64 -0.88
N ASN A 148 -24.45 18.86 -1.97
CA ASN A 148 -23.81 19.15 -3.26
C ASN A 148 -22.35 19.64 -3.11
N THR A 149 -21.57 18.89 -2.34
CA THR A 149 -20.18 19.25 -2.02
C THR A 149 -19.23 18.07 -2.15
N ILE A 150 -18.02 18.36 -2.62
CA ILE A 150 -16.85 17.52 -2.41
C ILE A 150 -16.00 18.16 -1.31
N ARG A 151 -15.56 17.38 -0.33
CA ARG A 151 -14.78 17.89 0.80
C ARG A 151 -13.64 16.94 1.15
N LEU A 152 -12.46 17.52 1.40
CA LEU A 152 -11.37 16.82 2.07
C LEU A 152 -11.42 17.09 3.57
N LEU A 153 -11.34 16.02 4.36
CA LEU A 153 -11.35 16.02 5.82
C LEU A 153 -10.08 15.35 6.34
N VAL A 154 -9.54 15.87 7.44
CA VAL A 154 -8.48 15.20 8.20
C VAL A 154 -9.10 14.70 9.50
N PHE A 155 -9.13 13.39 9.70
CA PHE A 155 -9.52 12.78 10.97
C PHE A 155 -8.28 12.61 11.86
N GLN A 156 -8.39 13.09 13.10
CA GLN A 156 -7.36 12.98 14.12
C GLN A 156 -8.03 12.62 15.45
N ASN A 157 -7.62 11.50 16.04
CA ASN A 157 -8.16 10.98 17.30
C ASN A 157 -9.69 10.77 17.30
N GLY A 158 -10.29 10.56 16.12
CA GLY A 158 -11.73 10.35 15.97
C GLY A 158 -12.53 11.62 15.66
N ASP A 159 -11.94 12.80 15.89
CA ASP A 159 -12.48 14.10 15.47
C ASP A 159 -12.02 14.42 14.05
N TYR A 160 -12.70 15.35 13.38
CA TYR A 160 -12.26 15.83 12.07
C TYR A 160 -12.05 17.33 12.03
N ILE A 161 -11.05 17.73 11.26
CA ILE A 161 -10.79 19.10 10.88
C ILE A 161 -11.18 19.21 9.41
N PRO A 162 -12.19 20.02 9.05
CA PRO A 162 -12.46 20.31 7.66
C PRO A 162 -11.26 21.01 7.02
N ASP A 163 -10.75 20.47 5.91
CA ASP A 163 -9.57 21.04 5.24
C ASP A 163 -10.03 21.97 4.11
N VAL A 164 -10.58 21.40 3.04
CA VAL A 164 -11.06 22.16 1.86
C VAL A 164 -12.38 21.61 1.33
N VAL A 165 -13.19 22.49 0.74
CA VAL A 165 -14.52 22.18 0.19
C VAL A 165 -14.75 22.89 -1.13
N THR A 166 -15.49 22.24 -2.04
CA THR A 166 -16.01 22.85 -3.26
C THR A 166 -17.45 22.42 -3.49
N ASN A 167 -18.24 23.27 -4.13
CA ASN A 167 -19.61 22.97 -4.49
C ASN A 167 -19.65 22.25 -5.83
N MET A 168 -20.18 21.02 -5.85
CA MET A 168 -20.43 20.25 -7.06
C MET A 168 -21.69 19.41 -6.88
N PRO A 169 -22.58 19.37 -7.90
CA PRO A 169 -23.72 18.46 -7.87
C PRO A 169 -23.27 17.00 -7.78
N VAL A 170 -23.86 16.26 -6.84
CA VAL A 170 -23.63 14.81 -6.69
C VAL A 170 -25.00 14.11 -6.72
N ALA A 171 -25.36 13.58 -7.88
CA ALA A 171 -26.69 13.01 -8.10
C ALA A 171 -26.84 11.66 -7.39
N SER A 172 -27.96 11.47 -6.70
CA SER A 172 -28.32 10.14 -6.17
C SER A 172 -28.74 9.20 -7.30
N GLY A 173 -28.51 7.90 -7.14
CA GLY A 173 -28.85 6.87 -8.13
C GLY A 173 -27.93 6.83 -9.36
N VAL A 174 -26.92 7.71 -9.43
CA VAL A 174 -25.96 7.77 -10.55
C VAL A 174 -24.58 7.33 -10.08
N TRP A 175 -23.88 6.57 -10.94
CA TRP A 175 -22.48 6.22 -10.71
C TRP A 175 -21.57 7.40 -11.03
N HIS A 176 -20.80 7.83 -10.03
CA HIS A 176 -19.77 8.85 -10.11
C HIS A 176 -18.38 8.22 -9.92
N SER A 177 -17.30 8.92 -10.29
CA SER A 177 -15.93 8.52 -9.93
C SER A 177 -15.29 9.49 -8.94
N LEU A 178 -14.47 8.95 -8.05
CA LEU A 178 -13.71 9.71 -7.06
C LEU A 178 -12.27 9.20 -7.08
N SER A 179 -11.29 10.10 -7.03
CA SER A 179 -9.89 9.70 -6.91
C SER A 179 -9.05 10.66 -6.10
N VAL A 180 -8.03 10.12 -5.44
CA VAL A 180 -6.97 10.88 -4.80
C VAL A 180 -5.61 10.38 -5.29
N GLU A 181 -4.71 11.30 -5.62
CA GLU A 181 -3.30 11.03 -5.93
C GLU A 181 -2.42 11.68 -4.87
N CYS A 182 -1.55 10.89 -4.27
CA CYS A 182 -0.57 11.33 -3.28
C CYS A 182 0.85 11.09 -3.81
N LYS A 183 1.68 12.14 -3.78
CA LYS A 183 3.11 12.10 -4.11
C LYS A 183 3.89 12.88 -3.05
N GLY A 184 4.63 12.19 -2.19
CA GLY A 184 5.22 12.81 -1.00
C GLY A 184 4.14 13.42 -0.10
N ASN A 185 4.15 14.74 0.10
CA ASN A 185 3.11 15.45 0.85
C ASN A 185 2.03 16.09 -0.04
N GLN A 186 2.18 16.03 -1.36
CA GLN A 186 1.20 16.58 -2.30
C GLN A 186 -0.03 15.67 -2.38
N ILE A 187 -1.22 16.27 -2.35
CA ILE A 187 -2.52 15.61 -2.46
C ILE A 187 -3.31 16.26 -3.58
N ARG A 188 -3.73 15.46 -4.57
CA ARG A 188 -4.61 15.89 -5.66
C ARG A 188 -5.90 15.08 -5.65
N CYS A 189 -7.02 15.78 -5.54
CA CYS A 189 -8.35 15.16 -5.50
C CYS A 189 -9.07 15.41 -6.82
N SER A 190 -9.77 14.39 -7.33
CA SER A 190 -10.62 14.51 -8.52
C SER A 190 -11.97 13.86 -8.31
N PHE A 191 -12.98 14.39 -8.98
CA PHE A 191 -14.34 13.88 -9.04
C PHE A 191 -14.79 13.84 -10.51
N ASN A 192 -15.34 12.72 -10.96
CA ASN A 192 -15.71 12.51 -12.37
C ASN A 192 -14.58 12.82 -13.36
N GLY A 193 -13.34 12.51 -12.99
CA GLY A 193 -12.13 12.77 -13.80
C GLY A 193 -11.64 14.22 -13.79
N GLN A 194 -12.34 15.15 -13.14
CA GLN A 194 -11.93 16.55 -13.03
C GLN A 194 -11.30 16.82 -11.66
N GLN A 195 -10.17 17.52 -11.64
CA GLN A 195 -9.54 18.00 -10.40
C GLN A 195 -10.46 19.01 -9.69
N VAL A 196 -10.73 18.78 -8.39
CA VAL A 196 -11.72 19.55 -7.62
C VAL A 196 -11.13 20.61 -6.69
N PHE A 197 -9.84 20.50 -6.37
CA PHE A 197 -9.10 21.46 -5.55
C PHE A 197 -7.79 21.81 -6.25
N PRO A 198 -7.17 22.98 -5.95
CA PRO A 198 -5.76 23.21 -6.25
C PRO A 198 -4.89 22.11 -5.65
N ASP A 199 -3.64 22.00 -6.11
CA ASP A 199 -2.71 21.06 -5.49
C ASP A 199 -2.54 21.40 -4.00
N LEU A 200 -2.84 20.42 -3.14
CA LEU A 200 -2.78 20.56 -1.68
C LEU A 200 -1.48 19.94 -1.16
N PHE A 201 -1.02 20.41 0.00
CA PHE A 201 0.18 19.87 0.64
C PHE A 201 -0.10 19.61 2.12
N ASN A 202 -0.02 18.35 2.55
CA ASN A 202 -0.25 17.97 3.93
C ASN A 202 0.66 16.80 4.35
N SER A 203 1.39 16.99 5.44
CA SER A 203 2.35 16.01 5.97
C SER A 203 1.85 15.30 7.23
N LYS A 204 0.58 15.45 7.62
CA LYS A 204 0.02 14.85 8.84
C LYS A 204 0.16 13.32 8.84
N PHE A 205 -0.23 12.70 7.73
CA PHE A 205 -0.02 11.28 7.47
C PHE A 205 0.73 11.12 6.14
N SER A 206 1.85 10.41 6.16
CA SER A 206 2.71 10.19 4.98
C SER A 206 2.47 8.84 4.30
N SER A 207 1.86 7.89 4.99
CA SER A 207 1.44 6.58 4.47
C SER A 207 0.35 5.97 5.32
N GLY A 208 -0.35 4.96 4.81
CA GLY A 208 -1.26 4.15 5.61
C GLY A 208 -2.21 3.35 4.75
N ALA A 209 -3.21 2.74 5.39
CA ALA A 209 -4.22 1.97 4.70
C ALA A 209 -5.12 2.84 3.82
N LEU A 210 -5.75 2.20 2.85
CA LEU A 210 -6.79 2.77 1.98
C LEU A 210 -8.14 2.15 2.33
N GLY A 211 -9.23 2.84 2.01
CA GLY A 211 -10.55 2.34 2.38
C GLY A 211 -11.72 3.17 1.88
N PHE A 212 -12.88 2.88 2.44
CA PHE A 212 -14.16 3.50 2.09
C PHE A 212 -14.81 4.12 3.32
N TRP A 213 -15.65 5.13 3.08
CA TRP A 213 -16.29 5.91 4.12
C TRP A 213 -17.74 6.24 3.77
N THR A 214 -18.61 6.22 4.78
CA THR A 214 -19.99 6.75 4.73
C THR A 214 -20.33 7.43 6.07
N LYS A 215 -21.44 8.18 6.12
CA LYS A 215 -21.91 8.88 7.32
C LYS A 215 -23.32 8.45 7.68
N SER A 216 -23.61 8.29 8.97
CA SER A 216 -24.94 7.99 9.50
C SER A 216 -25.65 6.87 8.72
N ASP A 217 -26.83 7.16 8.17
CA ASP A 217 -27.72 6.24 7.48
C ASP A 217 -27.47 6.15 5.96
N ALA A 218 -26.39 6.77 5.47
CA ALA A 218 -26.07 6.79 4.05
C ALA A 218 -25.75 5.38 3.53
N VAL A 219 -26.62 4.89 2.65
CA VAL A 219 -26.41 3.65 1.89
C VAL A 219 -25.74 4.02 0.57
N SER A 220 -24.50 3.57 0.40
CA SER A 220 -23.69 3.88 -0.77
C SER A 220 -22.98 2.63 -1.29
N HIS A 221 -22.90 2.52 -2.61
CA HIS A 221 -22.24 1.43 -3.30
C HIS A 221 -20.90 1.88 -3.89
N PHE A 222 -19.94 0.97 -3.99
CA PHE A 222 -18.59 1.20 -4.50
C PHE A 222 -18.15 0.05 -5.43
N THR A 223 -17.43 0.39 -6.50
CA THR A 223 -16.93 -0.58 -7.51
C THR A 223 -15.70 -0.03 -8.22
N ASP A 224 -14.96 -0.91 -8.90
CA ASP A 224 -13.76 -0.57 -9.69
C ASP A 224 -12.74 0.23 -8.89
N ALA A 225 -12.51 -0.23 -7.66
CA ALA A 225 -11.54 0.36 -6.78
C ALA A 225 -10.14 -0.13 -7.18
N THR A 226 -9.33 0.78 -7.69
CA THR A 226 -7.97 0.50 -8.18
C THR A 226 -6.95 1.42 -7.54
N VAL A 227 -5.78 0.88 -7.24
CA VAL A 227 -4.68 1.58 -6.62
C VAL A 227 -3.45 1.39 -7.50
N SER A 228 -3.01 2.46 -8.14
CA SER A 228 -1.68 2.51 -8.75
C SER A 228 -0.72 3.09 -7.72
N TYR A 229 0.32 2.39 -7.32
CA TYR A 229 1.21 2.82 -6.24
C TYR A 229 2.66 2.55 -6.58
N THR A 230 3.54 3.32 -5.95
CA THR A 230 4.98 3.03 -5.94
C THR A 230 5.23 2.13 -4.74
N PRO A 231 5.59 0.84 -4.92
CA PRO A 231 6.02 0.01 -3.80
C PRO A 231 7.15 0.72 -3.07
N ARG A 232 7.01 0.90 -1.76
CA ARG A 232 8.13 1.40 -0.96
C ARG A 232 9.14 0.26 -0.82
N GLU A 233 10.29 0.41 -1.45
CA GLU A 233 11.41 -0.48 -1.24
C GLU A 233 12.16 -0.06 0.03
N SER A 234 12.53 -1.02 0.87
CA SER A 234 13.42 -0.73 1.99
C SER A 234 14.84 -0.44 1.50
N VAL A 235 15.63 0.30 2.28
CA VAL A 235 17.07 0.52 1.97
C VAL A 235 17.78 -0.83 1.77
N ALA A 236 17.36 -1.86 2.51
CA ALA A 236 17.87 -3.21 2.38
C ALA A 236 17.51 -3.90 1.06
N GLN A 237 16.27 -3.75 0.57
CA GLN A 237 15.87 -4.25 -0.74
C GLN A 237 16.66 -3.58 -1.87
N VAL A 238 16.80 -2.25 -1.81
CA VAL A 238 17.61 -1.49 -2.77
C VAL A 238 19.07 -1.94 -2.73
N ALA A 239 19.66 -2.08 -1.54
CA ALA A 239 21.04 -2.51 -1.37
C ALA A 239 21.28 -3.92 -1.90
N LEU A 240 20.39 -4.87 -1.61
CA LEU A 240 20.49 -6.24 -2.09
C LEU A 240 20.41 -6.29 -3.62
N ARG A 241 19.45 -5.59 -4.23
CA ARG A 241 19.30 -5.54 -5.69
C ARG A 241 20.56 -5.00 -6.36
N ASP A 242 21.10 -3.89 -5.85
CA ASP A 242 22.30 -3.27 -6.43
C ASP A 242 23.50 -4.22 -6.32
N ILE A 243 23.67 -4.92 -5.19
CA ILE A 243 24.72 -5.93 -5.03
C ILE A 243 24.56 -7.08 -6.03
N VAL A 244 23.35 -7.60 -6.21
CA VAL A 244 23.07 -8.69 -7.16
C VAL A 244 23.37 -8.24 -8.59
N LYS A 245 22.94 -7.04 -8.96
CA LYS A 245 23.17 -6.44 -10.27
C LYS A 245 24.67 -6.28 -10.56
N ASP A 246 25.44 -5.81 -9.59
CA ASP A 246 26.88 -5.56 -9.75
C ASP A 246 27.72 -6.84 -9.64
N ASN A 247 27.12 -7.97 -9.24
CA ASN A 247 27.82 -9.23 -8.98
C ASN A 247 27.11 -10.42 -9.67
N PRO A 248 27.18 -10.55 -11.01
CA PRO A 248 26.50 -11.61 -11.75
C PRO A 248 26.99 -13.03 -11.44
N ARG A 249 28.05 -13.19 -10.62
CA ARG A 249 28.55 -14.49 -10.14
C ARG A 249 27.80 -15.02 -8.91
N LEU A 250 26.95 -14.20 -8.28
CA LEU A 250 26.07 -14.66 -7.20
C LEU A 250 25.01 -15.59 -7.79
N VAL A 251 24.89 -16.79 -7.22
CA VAL A 251 23.76 -17.69 -7.52
C VAL A 251 22.50 -17.16 -6.87
N GLY A 252 22.64 -16.53 -5.71
CA GLY A 252 21.60 -15.68 -5.14
C GLY A 252 22.00 -15.07 -3.81
N LEU A 253 21.18 -14.13 -3.37
CA LEU A 253 21.36 -13.35 -2.17
C LEU A 253 19.98 -13.18 -1.53
N LYS A 254 19.90 -13.49 -0.24
CA LYS A 254 18.66 -13.43 0.55
C LYS A 254 18.92 -12.74 1.87
N LEU A 255 18.00 -11.89 2.30
CA LEU A 255 18.04 -11.21 3.58
C LEU A 255 16.81 -11.56 4.40
N PHE A 256 17.05 -12.10 5.59
CA PHE A 256 16.02 -12.48 6.54
C PHE A 256 16.08 -11.58 7.76
N ALA A 257 14.96 -11.03 8.18
CA ALA A 257 14.90 -10.14 9.33
C ALA A 257 13.57 -10.28 10.06
N PRO A 258 13.52 -10.04 11.38
CA PRO A 258 12.27 -9.93 12.11
C PRO A 258 11.61 -8.55 11.86
N PRO A 259 10.28 -8.43 11.81
CA PRO A 259 9.56 -7.17 11.57
C PRO A 259 9.77 -6.15 12.70
N VAL A 260 10.06 -6.65 13.90
CA VAL A 260 10.40 -5.88 15.08
C VAL A 260 11.66 -6.51 15.68
N PRO A 261 12.67 -5.73 16.10
CA PRO A 261 13.84 -6.27 16.79
C PRO A 261 13.44 -7.20 17.95
N GLY A 262 14.06 -8.38 18.00
CA GLY A 262 13.78 -9.40 19.02
C GLY A 262 12.52 -10.26 18.79
N SER A 263 11.77 -10.06 17.70
CA SER A 263 10.67 -10.96 17.33
C SER A 263 11.18 -12.28 16.75
N ASP A 264 10.53 -13.39 17.10
CA ASP A 264 10.80 -14.71 16.50
C ASP A 264 10.25 -14.86 15.07
N ASP A 265 9.42 -13.92 14.60
CA ASP A 265 8.81 -13.93 13.26
C ASP A 265 9.81 -13.44 12.19
N VAL A 266 10.89 -14.18 12.01
CA VAL A 266 11.91 -13.86 11.00
C VAL A 266 11.39 -14.24 9.62
N ARG A 267 11.39 -13.27 8.68
CA ARG A 267 10.90 -13.45 7.31
C ARG A 267 11.92 -13.04 6.26
N LEU A 268 11.80 -13.59 5.05
CA LEU A 268 12.58 -13.18 3.88
C LEU A 268 12.08 -11.82 3.38
N ILE A 269 12.88 -10.76 3.57
CA ILE A 269 12.49 -9.37 3.29
C ILE A 269 13.13 -8.80 2.02
N ALA A 270 14.23 -9.38 1.55
CA ALA A 270 14.83 -9.04 0.28
C ALA A 270 15.48 -10.28 -0.35
N SER A 271 15.33 -10.44 -1.66
CA SER A 271 15.92 -11.55 -2.42
C SER A 271 16.14 -11.15 -3.87
N ASN A 272 17.07 -11.82 -4.54
CA ASN A 272 17.18 -11.80 -5.99
C ASN A 272 16.04 -12.57 -6.70
N ASP A 273 15.20 -13.30 -5.96
CA ASP A 273 13.94 -13.88 -6.42
C ASP A 273 12.78 -13.31 -5.59
N GLU A 274 12.10 -12.30 -6.14
CA GLU A 274 11.03 -11.59 -5.44
C GLU A 274 9.81 -12.47 -5.15
N THR A 275 9.65 -13.61 -5.84
CA THR A 275 8.52 -14.53 -5.63
C THR A 275 8.58 -15.25 -4.29
N GLU A 276 9.72 -15.18 -3.59
CA GLU A 276 9.94 -15.82 -2.30
C GLU A 276 9.75 -14.87 -1.11
N LEU A 277 9.53 -13.57 -1.36
CA LEU A 277 9.39 -12.58 -0.28
C LEU A 277 8.24 -12.91 0.67
N GLY A 278 8.45 -12.62 1.96
CA GLY A 278 7.49 -12.89 3.04
C GLY A 278 7.50 -14.32 3.56
N ARG A 279 8.22 -15.26 2.92
CA ARG A 279 8.40 -16.62 3.47
C ARG A 279 9.07 -16.56 4.84
N GLY A 280 8.58 -17.37 5.77
CA GLY A 280 9.21 -17.55 7.09
C GLY A 280 10.60 -18.16 6.96
N ALA A 281 11.52 -17.74 7.83
CA ALA A 281 12.88 -18.26 7.85
C ALA A 281 12.95 -19.68 8.44
N ASP A 282 14.02 -20.41 8.12
CA ASP A 282 14.30 -21.71 8.75
C ASP A 282 15.01 -21.50 10.10
N GLN A 283 15.26 -22.59 10.84
CA GLN A 283 16.00 -22.51 12.10
C GLN A 283 17.41 -21.95 11.92
N LEU A 284 18.00 -22.16 10.75
CA LEU A 284 19.35 -21.71 10.42
C LEU A 284 19.47 -20.18 10.49
N GLU A 285 18.56 -19.45 9.84
CA GLU A 285 18.55 -17.97 9.87
C GLU A 285 18.24 -17.43 11.27
N ARG A 286 17.31 -18.07 11.98
CA ARG A 286 17.00 -17.71 13.37
C ARG A 286 18.23 -17.84 14.26
N ASP A 287 18.97 -18.93 14.13
CA ASP A 287 20.18 -19.17 14.90
C ASP A 287 21.29 -18.17 14.57
N VAL A 288 21.46 -17.80 13.30
CA VAL A 288 22.44 -16.79 12.88
C VAL A 288 22.19 -15.45 13.55
N ILE A 289 20.93 -15.01 13.63
CA ILE A 289 20.55 -13.75 14.27
C ILE A 289 20.72 -13.87 15.80
N ALA A 290 20.12 -14.90 16.40
CA ALA A 290 20.04 -15.03 17.85
C ALA A 290 21.39 -15.33 18.52
N LYS A 291 22.29 -16.05 17.84
CA LYS A 291 23.57 -16.51 18.39
C LYS A 291 24.76 -15.75 17.82
N ASP A 292 24.54 -14.84 16.86
CA ASP A 292 25.57 -14.10 16.14
C ASP A 292 26.67 -15.04 15.56
N VAL A 293 26.22 -16.07 14.83
CA VAL A 293 27.09 -17.12 14.26
C VAL A 293 27.04 -17.13 12.74
N ILE A 294 28.13 -17.59 12.13
CA ILE A 294 28.19 -17.87 10.68
C ILE A 294 27.90 -19.35 10.49
N LEU A 295 26.95 -19.68 9.61
CA LEU A 295 26.60 -21.06 9.28
C LEU A 295 26.87 -21.34 7.80
N PHE A 296 27.51 -22.48 7.54
CA PHE A 296 27.80 -22.97 6.19
C PHE A 296 26.87 -24.13 5.82
N GLY A 297 26.43 -24.14 4.57
CA GLY A 297 25.71 -25.26 3.99
C GLY A 297 26.18 -25.55 2.56
N ARG A 298 26.10 -26.82 2.16
CA ARG A 298 26.45 -27.24 0.80
C ARG A 298 25.22 -27.84 0.11
N GLY A 299 24.84 -27.24 -1.01
CA GLY A 299 23.82 -27.75 -1.91
C GLY A 299 24.43 -28.58 -3.04
N ARG A 300 23.59 -29.01 -4.00
CA ARG A 300 24.02 -29.89 -5.10
C ARG A 300 24.94 -29.21 -6.13
N LYS A 301 24.81 -27.89 -6.33
CA LYS A 301 25.56 -27.09 -7.32
C LYS A 301 26.09 -25.76 -6.77
N PHE A 302 25.82 -25.47 -5.51
CA PHE A 302 26.17 -24.20 -4.87
C PHE A 302 26.54 -24.46 -3.42
N VAL A 303 27.38 -23.59 -2.87
CA VAL A 303 27.55 -23.44 -1.43
C VAL A 303 26.73 -22.25 -0.96
N GLN A 304 26.21 -22.34 0.25
CA GLN A 304 25.54 -21.23 0.91
C GLN A 304 26.26 -20.91 2.21
N VAL A 305 26.40 -19.61 2.48
CA VAL A 305 26.90 -19.10 3.76
C VAL A 305 25.84 -18.15 4.29
N THR A 306 25.34 -18.40 5.49
CA THR A 306 24.42 -17.49 6.18
C THR A 306 25.20 -16.76 7.26
N LEU A 307 25.22 -15.43 7.15
CA LEU A 307 26.02 -14.54 7.99
C LEU A 307 25.11 -13.54 8.71
N PRO A 308 25.46 -13.10 9.93
CA PRO A 308 24.76 -12.03 10.60
C PRO A 308 25.02 -10.69 9.90
N LEU A 309 23.98 -9.87 9.80
CA LEU A 309 24.06 -8.47 9.39
C LEU A 309 23.93 -7.60 10.65
N HIS A 310 25.00 -6.88 10.98
CA HIS A 310 25.03 -6.05 12.18
C HIS A 310 24.56 -4.62 11.93
N ASP A 311 23.90 -4.05 12.93
CA ASP A 311 23.64 -2.62 13.00
C ASP A 311 24.90 -1.82 13.35
N ARG A 312 24.77 -0.49 13.44
CA ARG A 312 25.86 0.42 13.83
C ARG A 312 26.46 0.17 15.23
N ASN A 313 25.74 -0.52 16.11
CA ASN A 313 26.19 -0.86 17.46
C ASN A 313 26.89 -2.22 17.51
N GLY A 314 26.89 -2.97 16.39
CA GLY A 314 27.45 -4.31 16.32
C GLY A 314 26.47 -5.41 16.73
N GLU A 315 25.18 -5.11 16.86
CA GLU A 315 24.16 -6.11 17.19
C GLU A 315 23.63 -6.79 15.91
N ALA A 316 23.53 -8.12 15.92
CA ALA A 316 23.01 -8.87 14.79
C ALA A 316 21.49 -8.64 14.64
N MET A 317 21.09 -7.93 13.59
CA MET A 317 19.68 -7.55 13.36
C MET A 317 18.99 -8.37 12.26
N ALA A 318 19.77 -9.06 11.41
CA ALA A 318 19.27 -9.84 10.29
C ALA A 318 20.27 -10.95 9.89
N ALA A 319 19.83 -11.90 9.08
CA ALA A 319 20.67 -12.95 8.48
C ALA A 319 20.74 -12.78 6.96
N VAL A 320 21.93 -12.75 6.41
CA VAL A 320 22.20 -12.69 4.97
C VAL A 320 22.65 -14.07 4.50
N ARG A 321 21.84 -14.73 3.67
CA ARG A 321 22.20 -15.99 3.02
C ARG A 321 22.77 -15.69 1.64
N VAL A 322 24.07 -15.93 1.49
CA VAL A 322 24.83 -15.76 0.25
C VAL A 322 24.98 -17.13 -0.42
N MET A 323 24.50 -17.26 -1.65
CA MET A 323 24.62 -18.49 -2.45
C MET A 323 25.64 -18.29 -3.58
N LEU A 324 26.66 -19.13 -3.61
CA LEU A 324 27.79 -19.05 -4.53
C LEU A 324 27.94 -20.37 -5.29
N SER A 325 28.36 -20.32 -6.55
CA SER A 325 28.71 -21.53 -7.30
C SER A 325 29.77 -22.33 -6.55
N ASP A 326 29.52 -23.63 -6.40
CA ASP A 326 30.47 -24.58 -5.81
C ASP A 326 31.53 -24.98 -6.85
N PHE A 327 32.71 -25.37 -6.39
CA PHE A 327 33.77 -25.85 -7.27
C PHE A 327 34.67 -26.89 -6.57
N PRO A 328 35.37 -27.76 -7.33
CA PRO A 328 36.27 -28.75 -6.74
C PRO A 328 37.34 -28.13 -5.85
N GLY A 329 37.43 -28.56 -4.59
CA GLY A 329 38.39 -28.01 -3.61
C GLY A 329 37.86 -26.82 -2.80
N GLN A 330 36.60 -26.42 -2.99
CA GLN A 330 35.96 -25.41 -2.14
C GLN A 330 35.88 -25.88 -0.68
N SER A 331 36.53 -25.15 0.22
CA SER A 331 36.46 -25.34 1.68
C SER A 331 35.38 -24.44 2.30
N GLU A 332 34.94 -24.78 3.51
CA GLU A 332 34.04 -23.93 4.30
C GLU A 332 34.63 -22.53 4.54
N GLN A 333 35.86 -22.47 5.05
CA GLN A 333 36.54 -21.20 5.30
C GLN A 333 36.69 -20.36 4.02
N GLY A 334 37.00 -21.01 2.89
CA GLY A 334 37.07 -20.34 1.60
C GLY A 334 35.71 -19.78 1.14
N ALA A 335 34.61 -20.46 1.46
CA ALA A 335 33.27 -19.99 1.11
C ALA A 335 32.89 -18.78 1.97
N ILE A 336 33.19 -18.83 3.26
CA ILE A 336 32.98 -17.71 4.20
C ILE A 336 33.76 -16.47 3.74
N GLN A 337 35.03 -16.61 3.38
CA GLN A 337 35.86 -15.49 2.88
C GLN A 337 35.29 -14.88 1.60
N ARG A 338 34.70 -15.68 0.71
CA ARG A 338 34.05 -15.19 -0.51
C ARG A 338 32.69 -14.53 -0.24
N ALA A 339 31.97 -14.96 0.80
CA ALA A 339 30.64 -14.44 1.13
C ALA A 339 30.68 -13.14 1.94
N MET A 340 31.68 -12.99 2.83
CA MET A 340 31.83 -11.85 3.74
C MET A 340 31.75 -10.46 3.05
N PRO A 341 32.35 -10.22 1.87
CA PRO A 341 32.29 -8.92 1.20
C PRO A 341 30.85 -8.46 0.90
N TYR A 342 29.93 -9.36 0.57
CA TYR A 342 28.55 -9.00 0.24
C TYR A 342 27.79 -8.48 1.46
N VAL A 343 28.00 -9.10 2.63
CA VAL A 343 27.42 -8.65 3.90
C VAL A 343 27.99 -7.29 4.28
N LYS A 344 29.31 -7.11 4.17
CA LYS A 344 29.96 -5.81 4.42
C LYS A 344 29.41 -4.71 3.51
N LEU A 345 29.21 -5.00 2.22
CA LEU A 345 28.58 -4.07 1.28
C LEU A 345 27.16 -3.71 1.73
N MET A 346 26.36 -4.68 2.16
CA MET A 346 25.03 -4.40 2.72
C MET A 346 25.10 -3.50 3.96
N GLN A 347 26.01 -3.78 4.90
CA GLN A 347 26.19 -2.98 6.14
C GLN A 347 26.60 -1.52 5.87
N THR A 348 27.20 -1.22 4.71
CA THR A 348 27.51 0.19 4.37
C THR A 348 26.25 1.04 4.20
N ARG A 349 25.13 0.42 3.82
CA ARG A 349 23.84 1.07 3.51
C ARG A 349 22.75 0.77 4.54
N VAL A 350 22.68 -0.48 4.99
CA VAL A 350 21.71 -0.96 5.99
C VAL A 350 22.39 -0.90 7.36
N ARG A 351 22.17 0.20 8.10
CA ARG A 351 22.91 0.51 9.34
C ARG A 351 22.07 0.38 10.60
N SER A 352 20.77 0.23 10.45
CA SER A 352 19.81 0.15 11.55
C SER A 352 18.61 -0.72 11.18
N PRO A 353 17.84 -1.21 12.18
CA PRO A 353 16.62 -1.97 11.91
C PRO A 353 15.58 -1.22 11.06
N ARG A 354 15.59 0.12 11.07
CA ARG A 354 14.70 0.94 10.23
C ARG A 354 15.00 0.85 8.74
N ASP A 355 16.20 0.41 8.38
CA ASP A 355 16.62 0.27 6.99
C ASP A 355 16.13 -1.07 6.38
N LEU A 356 15.67 -2.01 7.23
CA LEU A 356 15.23 -3.35 6.84
C LEU A 356 13.85 -3.35 6.21
N TYR A 357 12.95 -2.49 6.70
CA TYR A 357 11.57 -2.41 6.24
C TYR A 357 11.25 -1.03 5.68
N ALA A 358 10.40 -1.01 4.66
CA ALA A 358 9.80 0.22 4.21
C ALA A 358 8.79 0.68 5.25
N HIS A 359 9.05 1.85 5.84
CA HIS A 359 8.16 2.53 6.78
C HIS A 359 7.30 3.56 6.07
#